data_AF-A0A1I4XUT6-F1
#
_entry.id   AF-A0A1I4XUT6-F1
#
_cell.length_a   1.000
_cell.length_b   1.000
_cell.length_c   1.000
_cell.angle_alpha   90.00
_cell.angle_beta   90.00
_cell.angle_gamma   90.00
#
_symmetry.space_group_name_H-M   'P 1'
#
loop_
_entity.id
_entity.type
_entity.pdbx_description
1 polymer ?
#
loop_
_entity_poly.entity_id
_entity_poly.type
_entity_poly.pdbx_seq_one_letter_code
_entity_poly.pdbx_strand_id
1 'polypeptide(L)'
;MIDTARILRILPAVMLALLAACSIIPKHPPIIESSSPDLVVTGQMDDMMEFYDIVRKQSPAELGQVYEKVKQNFVHNKSDANRARLVLLLILPNTSIRDVSSAIHLLNEWPRDGKPASNLQSFRNLLASLLGEQQRLHHSVEELSQKLKEEQKRSETLKSQIDAIKSMEKNLILREL
;
A
#
# COMPACT_ATOMS: atom_id res chain seq x y z
N MET A 1 -69.99 -19.51 -34.34
CA MET A 1 -69.34 -20.62 -33.61
C MET A 1 -67.85 -20.47 -33.78
N ILE A 2 -67.18 -19.96 -32.74
CA ILE A 2 -65.75 -19.65 -32.73
C ILE A 2 -65.05 -20.85 -32.09
N ASP A 3 -64.21 -21.54 -32.86
CA ASP A 3 -63.53 -22.77 -32.45
C ASP A 3 -62.50 -22.47 -31.35
N THR A 4 -62.89 -22.75 -30.10
CA THR A 4 -62.08 -22.66 -28.89
C THR A 4 -60.83 -23.57 -28.90
N ALA A 5 -60.78 -24.55 -29.81
CA ALA A 5 -59.64 -25.44 -30.00
C ALA A 5 -58.47 -24.82 -30.80
N ARG A 6 -58.70 -23.74 -31.58
CA ARG A 6 -57.61 -23.06 -32.30
C ARG A 6 -56.81 -22.14 -31.38
N ILE A 7 -57.45 -21.47 -30.44
CA ILE A 7 -56.82 -20.49 -29.53
C ILE A 7 -55.83 -21.16 -28.56
N LEU A 8 -56.12 -22.39 -28.12
CA LEU A 8 -55.28 -23.13 -27.17
C LEU A 8 -53.96 -23.65 -27.79
N ARG A 9 -53.86 -23.74 -29.12
CA ARG A 9 -52.63 -24.16 -29.83
C ARG A 9 -51.70 -23.01 -30.24
N ILE A 10 -52.15 -21.76 -30.12
CA ILE A 10 -51.34 -20.58 -30.46
C ILE A 10 -50.56 -20.08 -29.23
N LEU A 11 -50.96 -20.48 -28.03
CA LEU A 11 -50.35 -20.08 -26.77
C LEU A 11 -48.86 -20.52 -26.61
N PRO A 12 -48.43 -21.74 -27.01
CA PRO A 12 -47.02 -22.12 -26.88
C PRO A 12 -46.12 -21.52 -27.95
N ALA A 13 -46.68 -21.07 -29.09
CA ALA A 13 -45.91 -20.50 -30.20
C ALA A 13 -45.50 -19.03 -29.96
N VAL A 14 -46.26 -18.28 -29.16
CA VAL A 14 -45.97 -16.87 -28.86
C VAL A 14 -44.91 -16.73 -27.75
N MET A 15 -44.85 -17.68 -26.80
CA MET A 15 -43.87 -17.67 -25.70
C MET A 15 -42.43 -17.99 -26.17
N LEU A 16 -42.25 -18.71 -27.28
CA LEU A 16 -40.93 -19.00 -27.84
C LEU A 16 -40.33 -17.84 -28.67
N ALA A 17 -41.15 -16.85 -29.05
CA ALA A 17 -40.71 -15.73 -29.88
C ALA A 17 -40.15 -14.54 -29.07
N LEU A 18 -40.34 -14.51 -27.75
CA LEU A 18 -39.86 -13.43 -26.86
C LEU A 18 -38.43 -13.65 -26.31
N LEU A 19 -37.79 -14.80 -26.58
CA LEU A 19 -36.40 -15.06 -26.15
C LEU A 19 -35.33 -14.82 -27.24
N ALA A 20 -35.71 -14.35 -28.43
CA ALA A 20 -34.76 -14.08 -29.53
C ALA A 20 -34.39 -12.59 -29.70
N ALA A 21 -34.68 -11.73 -28.72
CA ALA A 21 -34.48 -10.28 -28.83
C ALA A 21 -33.17 -9.75 -28.19
N CYS A 22 -32.28 -10.62 -27.67
CA CYS A 22 -31.05 -10.18 -26.99
C CYS A 22 -29.74 -10.53 -27.73
N SER A 23 -29.74 -10.72 -29.04
CA SER A 23 -28.49 -10.97 -29.80
C SER A 23 -28.31 -10.07 -31.03
N ILE A 24 -28.65 -8.79 -30.92
CA ILE A 24 -28.17 -7.78 -31.87
C ILE A 24 -26.87 -7.20 -31.30
N ILE A 25 -25.76 -7.86 -31.63
CA ILE A 25 -24.42 -7.30 -31.44
C ILE A 25 -24.24 -6.27 -32.57
N PRO A 26 -24.08 -4.97 -32.27
CA PRO A 26 -23.78 -3.98 -33.31
C PRO A 26 -22.41 -4.30 -33.89
N LYS A 27 -22.40 -4.62 -35.19
CA LYS A 27 -21.21 -4.82 -36.01
C LYS A 27 -20.43 -3.50 -36.08
N HIS A 28 -19.33 -3.42 -35.34
CA HIS A 28 -18.41 -2.29 -35.42
C HIS A 28 -17.87 -2.15 -36.87
N PRO A 29 -17.94 -0.97 -37.48
CA PRO A 29 -17.37 -0.72 -38.81
C PRO A 29 -15.84 -0.85 -38.80
N PRO A 30 -15.21 -1.07 -39.97
CA PRO A 30 -13.81 -1.46 -40.06
C PRO A 30 -12.87 -0.37 -39.56
N ILE A 31 -11.83 -0.86 -38.90
CA ILE A 31 -10.67 -0.17 -38.34
C ILE A 31 -10.13 0.86 -39.33
N ILE A 32 -10.29 2.14 -38.99
CA ILE A 32 -9.40 3.19 -39.48
C ILE A 32 -8.23 3.20 -38.50
N GLU A 33 -7.05 2.91 -39.04
CA GLU A 33 -5.74 2.97 -38.39
C GLU A 33 -5.59 4.28 -37.62
N SER A 34 -5.80 4.20 -36.30
CA SER A 34 -5.27 5.18 -35.36
C SER A 34 -4.03 4.56 -34.75
N SER A 35 -2.88 5.12 -35.09
CA SER A 35 -1.59 4.87 -34.45
C SER A 35 -1.75 5.07 -32.93
N SER A 36 -1.97 3.98 -32.20
CA SER A 36 -1.81 3.93 -30.75
C SER A 36 -0.43 3.36 -30.44
N PRO A 37 0.55 4.18 -30.02
CA PRO A 37 1.73 3.67 -29.34
C PRO A 37 1.32 3.49 -27.86
N ASP A 38 0.83 2.31 -27.49
CA ASP A 38 0.87 1.78 -26.12
C ASP A 38 -0.03 0.55 -26.02
N LEU A 39 0.51 -0.59 -26.44
CA LEU A 39 -0.09 -1.88 -26.12
C LEU A 39 0.99 -2.87 -25.71
N VAL A 40 1.94 -2.43 -24.87
CA VAL A 40 2.92 -3.33 -24.25
C VAL A 40 3.25 -2.73 -22.87
N VAL A 41 3.21 -3.54 -21.80
CA VAL A 41 3.54 -3.20 -20.39
C VAL A 41 2.36 -2.85 -19.43
N THR A 42 1.18 -3.46 -19.58
CA THR A 42 0.19 -3.49 -18.49
C THR A 42 0.50 -4.57 -17.44
N GLY A 43 0.93 -5.76 -17.86
CA GLY A 43 1.08 -6.91 -16.96
C GLY A 43 2.13 -6.76 -15.85
N GLN A 44 3.17 -5.94 -16.01
CA GLN A 44 4.20 -5.81 -14.97
C GLN A 44 3.67 -5.20 -13.67
N MET A 45 2.70 -4.28 -13.75
CA MET A 45 2.08 -3.71 -12.55
C MET A 45 1.10 -4.70 -11.93
N ASP A 46 0.30 -5.37 -12.75
CA ASP A 46 -0.64 -6.40 -12.31
C ASP A 46 0.09 -7.51 -11.54
N ASP A 47 1.23 -7.97 -12.06
CA ASP A 47 2.12 -8.93 -11.40
C ASP A 47 2.61 -8.43 -10.03
N MET A 48 2.90 -7.13 -9.88
CA MET A 48 3.35 -6.56 -8.61
C MET A 48 2.21 -6.51 -7.60
N MET A 49 1.01 -6.15 -8.05
CA MET A 49 -0.17 -6.07 -7.19
C MET A 49 -0.64 -7.46 -6.74
N GLU A 50 -0.62 -8.44 -7.64
CA GLU A 50 -0.88 -9.84 -7.31
C GLU A 50 0.17 -10.37 -6.33
N PHE A 51 1.45 -10.12 -6.60
CA PHE A 51 2.53 -10.50 -5.69
C PHE A 51 2.30 -9.92 -4.28
N TYR A 52 1.96 -8.63 -4.17
CA TYR A 52 1.65 -7.99 -2.90
C TYR A 52 0.48 -8.68 -2.17
N ASP A 53 -0.60 -9.00 -2.90
CA ASP A 53 -1.78 -9.64 -2.32
C ASP A 53 -1.50 -11.06 -1.81
N ILE A 54 -0.58 -11.78 -2.45
CA ILE A 54 -0.11 -13.09 -2.01
C ILE A 54 0.74 -12.97 -0.75
N VAL A 55 1.77 -12.11 -0.75
CA VAL A 55 2.76 -12.08 0.34
C VAL A 55 2.20 -11.54 1.66
N ARG A 56 1.24 -10.61 1.61
CA ARG A 56 0.59 -10.08 2.83
C ARG A 56 -0.24 -11.12 3.59
N LYS A 57 -0.57 -12.26 2.97
CA LYS A 57 -1.37 -13.34 3.55
C LYS A 57 -0.52 -14.50 4.06
N GLN A 58 0.80 -14.48 3.82
CA GLN A 58 1.70 -15.55 4.21
C GLN A 58 1.96 -15.55 5.72
N SER A 59 2.24 -16.72 6.27
CA SER A 59 2.75 -16.83 7.64
C SER A 59 4.17 -16.25 7.75
N PRO A 60 4.64 -15.89 8.97
CA PRO A 60 5.99 -15.36 9.15
C PRO A 60 7.11 -16.29 8.62
N ALA A 61 6.94 -17.61 8.75
CA ALA A 61 7.93 -18.59 8.28
C ALA A 61 8.00 -18.65 6.75
N GLU A 62 6.84 -18.69 6.08
CA GLU A 62 6.75 -18.65 4.61
C GLU A 62 7.29 -17.33 4.07
N LEU A 63 6.95 -16.22 4.72
CA LEU A 63 7.40 -14.89 4.32
C LEU A 63 8.93 -14.77 4.38
N GLY A 64 9.58 -15.37 5.38
CA GLY A 64 11.04 -15.44 5.44
C GLY A 64 11.66 -16.19 4.25
N GLN A 65 11.06 -17.31 3.83
CA GLN A 65 11.53 -18.05 2.65
C GLN A 65 11.34 -17.25 1.36
N VAL A 66 10.19 -16.60 1.21
CA VAL A 66 9.90 -15.73 0.06
C VAL A 66 10.90 -14.57 0.01
N TYR A 67 11.20 -13.95 1.16
CA TYR A 67 12.17 -12.86 1.26
C TYR A 67 13.56 -13.27 0.78
N GLU A 68 14.11 -14.39 1.28
CA GLU A 68 15.43 -14.86 0.86
C GLU A 68 15.47 -15.18 -0.63
N LYS A 69 14.41 -15.81 -1.17
CA LYS A 69 14.31 -16.09 -2.61
C LYS A 69 14.28 -14.81 -3.45
N VAL A 70 13.47 -13.82 -3.07
CA VAL A 70 13.37 -12.54 -3.79
C VAL A 70 14.68 -11.76 -3.71
N LYS A 71 15.34 -11.76 -2.56
CA LYS A 71 16.66 -11.15 -2.35
C LYS A 71 17.72 -11.79 -3.24
N GLN A 72 17.78 -13.13 -3.29
CA GLN A 72 18.68 -13.86 -4.19
C GLN A 72 18.41 -13.53 -5.66
N ASN A 73 17.15 -13.50 -6.08
CA ASN A 73 16.77 -13.14 -7.45
C ASN A 73 17.20 -11.72 -7.81
N PHE A 74 17.08 -10.76 -6.89
CA PHE A 74 17.54 -9.39 -7.09
C PHE A 74 19.06 -9.29 -7.21
N VAL A 75 19.81 -10.02 -6.37
CA VAL A 75 21.28 -10.07 -6.44
C VAL A 75 21.74 -10.64 -7.78
N HIS A 76 21.10 -11.72 -8.25
CA HIS A 76 21.43 -12.35 -9.52
C HIS A 76 21.01 -11.50 -10.73
N ASN A 77 19.83 -10.88 -10.67
CA ASN A 77 19.29 -10.04 -11.71
C ASN A 77 18.62 -8.80 -11.11
N LYS A 78 19.31 -7.65 -11.22
CA LYS A 78 18.90 -6.35 -10.68
C LYS A 78 17.78 -5.66 -11.50
N SER A 79 16.93 -6.43 -12.16
CA SER A 79 15.77 -5.91 -12.89
C SER A 79 14.84 -5.09 -12.00
N ASP A 80 14.16 -4.14 -12.62
CA ASP A 80 13.11 -3.31 -12.03
C ASP A 80 12.03 -4.15 -11.33
N ALA A 81 11.56 -5.23 -11.95
CA ALA A 81 10.57 -6.12 -11.35
C ALA A 81 11.09 -6.81 -10.07
N ASN A 82 12.34 -7.31 -10.08
CA ASN A 82 12.92 -7.94 -8.88
C ASN A 82 13.14 -6.92 -7.76
N ARG A 83 13.53 -5.70 -8.11
CA ARG A 83 13.68 -4.59 -7.18
C ARG A 83 12.32 -4.21 -6.56
N ALA A 84 11.26 -4.08 -7.36
CA ALA A 84 9.90 -3.81 -6.85
C ALA A 84 9.44 -4.90 -5.88
N ARG A 85 9.59 -6.18 -6.23
CA ARG A 85 9.21 -7.28 -5.33
C ARG A 85 9.93 -7.21 -3.98
N LEU A 86 11.23 -6.91 -4.00
CA LEU A 86 12.01 -6.75 -2.78
C LEU A 86 11.51 -5.56 -1.95
N VAL A 87 11.27 -4.40 -2.58
CA VAL A 87 10.69 -3.23 -1.92
C VAL A 87 9.34 -3.56 -1.29
N LEU A 88 8.44 -4.22 -2.02
CA LEU A 88 7.11 -4.58 -1.54
C LEU A 88 7.14 -5.44 -0.27
N LEU A 89 8.09 -6.38 -0.18
CA LEU A 89 8.31 -7.18 1.03
C LEU A 89 8.80 -6.35 2.21
N LEU A 90 9.77 -5.47 1.96
CA LEU A 90 10.40 -4.64 3.00
C LEU A 90 9.45 -3.58 3.59
N ILE A 91 8.37 -3.24 2.90
CA ILE A 91 7.36 -2.27 3.39
C ILE A 91 6.15 -2.94 4.06
N LEU A 92 6.09 -4.28 4.11
CA LEU A 92 4.95 -4.97 4.71
C LEU A 92 4.80 -4.61 6.20
N PRO A 93 3.62 -4.14 6.63
CA PRO A 93 3.40 -3.75 8.02
C PRO A 93 3.43 -4.97 8.95
N ASN A 94 3.89 -4.79 10.19
CA ASN A 94 3.86 -5.80 11.26
C ASN A 94 4.62 -7.09 10.94
N THR A 95 5.66 -7.03 10.10
CA THR A 95 6.53 -8.17 9.79
C THR A 95 7.94 -7.94 10.32
N SER A 96 8.67 -9.02 10.63
CA SER A 96 10.07 -8.95 11.08
C SER A 96 11.04 -8.58 9.96
N ILE A 97 10.66 -8.84 8.70
CA ILE A 97 11.47 -8.49 7.52
C ILE A 97 11.34 -7.02 7.11
N ARG A 98 10.43 -6.28 7.77
CA ARG A 98 10.16 -4.89 7.43
C ARG A 98 11.38 -4.01 7.67
N ASP A 99 11.86 -3.36 6.63
CA ASP A 99 12.93 -2.38 6.68
C ASP A 99 12.67 -1.26 5.65
N VAL A 100 12.03 -0.19 6.14
CA VAL A 100 11.66 0.95 5.32
C VAL A 100 12.89 1.71 4.81
N SER A 101 13.99 1.72 5.57
CA SER A 101 15.22 2.42 5.17
C SER A 101 15.85 1.75 3.95
N SER A 102 15.99 0.41 4.00
CA SER A 102 16.45 -0.38 2.86
C SER A 102 15.52 -0.27 1.65
N ALA A 103 14.20 -0.22 1.88
CA ALA A 103 13.22 -0.01 0.80
C ALA A 103 13.42 1.34 0.09
N ILE A 104 13.57 2.44 0.85
CA ILE A 104 13.84 3.78 0.32
C ILE A 104 15.15 3.81 -0.46
N HIS A 105 16.21 3.16 0.06
CA HIS A 105 17.48 3.06 -0.64
C HIS A 105 17.33 2.39 -2.01
N LEU A 106 16.64 1.25 -2.08
CA LEU A 106 16.39 0.54 -3.34
C LEU A 106 15.59 1.38 -4.35
N LEU A 107 14.61 2.16 -3.87
CA LEU A 107 13.82 3.08 -4.68
C LEU A 107 14.67 4.25 -5.20
N ASN A 108 15.60 4.77 -4.40
CA ASN A 108 16.49 5.86 -4.79
C ASN A 108 17.54 5.44 -5.82
N GLU A 109 18.06 4.21 -5.70
CA GLU A 109 19.00 3.64 -6.66
C GLU A 109 18.34 3.15 -7.96
N TRP A 110 17.02 3.33 -8.11
CA TRP A 110 16.28 2.81 -9.26
C TRP A 110 16.70 3.55 -10.54
N PRO A 111 17.11 2.84 -11.61
CA PRO A 111 17.56 3.46 -12.85
C PRO A 111 16.52 4.45 -13.42
N ARG A 112 16.99 5.64 -13.78
CA ARG A 112 16.20 6.62 -14.52
C ARG A 112 16.58 6.52 -15.98
N ASP A 113 16.10 5.48 -16.64
CA ASP A 113 16.20 5.40 -18.09
C ASP A 113 15.44 6.60 -18.67
N GLY A 114 16.04 7.35 -19.59
CA GLY A 114 15.42 8.50 -20.29
C GLY A 114 14.25 8.13 -21.22
N LYS A 115 13.64 6.97 -20.99
CA LYS A 115 12.46 6.45 -21.67
C LYS A 115 11.19 7.08 -21.05
N PRO A 116 10.05 7.05 -21.76
CA PRO A 116 8.77 7.41 -21.16
C PRO A 116 8.53 6.61 -19.87
N ALA A 117 7.91 7.26 -18.88
CA ALA A 117 7.71 6.67 -17.56
C ALA A 117 6.81 5.43 -17.65
N SER A 118 7.36 4.26 -17.31
CA SER A 118 6.57 3.04 -17.17
C SER A 118 5.67 3.12 -15.93
N ASN A 119 4.63 2.28 -15.87
CA ASN A 119 3.79 2.16 -14.67
C ASN A 119 4.61 1.84 -13.41
N LEU A 120 5.66 1.01 -13.52
CA LEU A 120 6.60 0.75 -12.43
C LEU A 120 7.39 1.99 -12.00
N GLN A 121 7.78 2.84 -12.95
CA GLN A 121 8.47 4.09 -12.63
C GLN A 121 7.55 5.07 -11.87
N SER A 122 6.29 5.17 -12.29
CA SER A 122 5.27 5.97 -11.59
C SER A 122 5.00 5.43 -10.18
N PHE A 123 4.90 4.10 -10.03
CA PHE A 123 4.73 3.45 -8.74
C PHE A 123 5.93 3.65 -7.82
N ARG A 124 7.15 3.56 -8.35
CA ARG A 124 8.37 3.90 -7.61
C ARG A 124 8.31 5.33 -7.07
N ASN A 125 7.92 6.30 -7.90
CA ASN A 125 7.81 7.70 -7.48
C ASN A 125 6.80 7.87 -6.34
N LEU A 126 5.63 7.25 -6.48
CA LEU A 126 4.59 7.26 -5.46
C LEU A 126 5.13 6.67 -4.14
N LEU A 127 5.70 5.47 -4.18
CA LEU A 127 6.25 4.82 -3.00
C LEU A 127 7.39 5.63 -2.36
N ALA A 128 8.32 6.15 -3.16
CA ALA A 128 9.43 6.95 -2.65
C ALA A 128 8.91 8.19 -1.91
N SER A 129 7.89 8.87 -2.46
CA SER A 129 7.24 10.01 -1.79
C SER A 129 6.56 9.61 -0.49
N LEU A 130 5.77 8.52 -0.49
CA LEU A 130 5.02 8.09 0.68
C LEU A 130 5.93 7.59 1.81
N LEU A 131 6.93 6.78 1.48
CA LEU A 131 7.87 6.24 2.47
C LEU A 131 8.80 7.33 3.01
N GLY A 132 9.22 8.28 2.17
CA GLY A 132 10.00 9.44 2.61
C GLY A 132 9.23 10.30 3.62
N GLU A 133 7.96 10.58 3.34
CA GLU A 133 7.09 11.28 4.29
C GLU A 133 6.86 10.48 5.57
N GLN A 134 6.63 9.17 5.47
CA GLN A 134 6.49 8.30 6.63
C GLN A 134 7.74 8.33 7.53
N GLN A 135 8.94 8.27 6.92
CA GLN A 135 10.19 8.35 7.67
C GLN A 135 10.36 9.70 8.36
N ARG A 136 10.06 10.81 7.66
CA ARG A 136 10.10 12.16 8.24
C ARG A 136 9.15 12.32 9.42
N LEU A 137 7.92 11.78 9.30
CA LEU A 137 6.95 11.78 10.39
C LEU A 137 7.41 10.93 11.57
N HIS A 138 8.01 9.77 11.31
CA HIS A 138 8.57 8.92 12.37
C HIS A 138 9.64 9.65 13.18
N HIS A 139 10.61 10.28 12.50
CA HIS A 139 11.62 11.10 13.17
C HIS A 139 11.01 12.26 13.97
N SER A 140 9.99 12.92 13.42
CA SER A 140 9.28 13.99 14.14
C SER A 140 8.62 13.48 15.43
N VAL A 141 8.03 12.27 15.40
CA VAL A 141 7.43 11.63 16.58
C VAL A 141 8.49 11.25 17.62
N GLU A 142 9.63 10.72 17.19
CA GLU A 142 10.77 10.41 18.07
C GLU A 142 11.28 11.67 18.78
N GLU A 143 11.52 12.75 18.03
CA GLU A 143 11.96 14.04 18.58
C GLU A 143 10.95 14.62 19.59
N LEU A 144 9.66 14.60 19.25
CA LEU A 144 8.60 15.08 20.15
C LEU A 144 8.51 14.22 21.42
N SER A 145 8.68 12.91 21.30
CA SER A 145 8.68 11.99 22.45
C SER A 145 9.87 12.25 23.38
N GLN A 146 11.05 12.55 22.82
CA GLN A 146 12.22 12.95 23.60
C GLN A 146 12.00 14.27 24.33
N LYS A 147 11.50 15.30 23.64
CA LYS A 147 11.17 16.60 24.25
C LYS A 147 10.15 16.47 25.37
N LEU A 148 9.13 15.64 25.18
CA LEU A 148 8.12 15.36 26.22
C LEU A 148 8.77 14.74 27.47
N LYS A 149 9.69 13.79 27.30
CA LYS A 149 10.42 13.17 28.42
C LYS A 149 11.31 14.16 29.16
N GLU A 150 11.95 15.07 28.44
CA GLU A 150 12.79 16.12 29.02
C GLU A 150 11.96 17.13 29.83
N GLU A 151 10.82 17.59 29.29
CA GLU A 151 9.90 18.48 30.02
C GLU A 151 9.26 17.79 31.24
N GLN A 152 8.92 16.51 31.14
CA GLN A 152 8.44 15.73 32.28
C GLN A 152 9.49 15.69 33.41
N LYS A 153 10.76 15.42 33.09
CA LYS A 153 11.86 15.43 34.07
C LYS A 153 12.07 16.81 34.69
N ARG A 154 11.94 17.87 33.88
CA ARG A 154 12.03 19.25 34.37
C ARG A 154 10.91 19.55 35.35
N SER A 155 9.67 19.18 35.01
CA SER A 155 8.50 19.33 35.88
C SER A 155 8.67 18.60 37.21
N GLU A 156 9.15 17.35 37.19
CA GLU A 156 9.45 16.57 38.39
C GLU A 156 10.53 17.21 39.26
N THR A 157 11.57 17.77 38.65
CA THR A 157 12.63 18.50 39.36
C THR A 157 12.08 19.75 40.04
N LEU A 158 11.28 20.55 39.32
CA LEU A 158 10.65 21.75 39.87
C LEU A 158 9.70 21.39 41.01
N LYS A 159 8.90 20.33 40.86
CA LYS A 159 8.01 19.82 41.91
C LYS A 159 8.81 19.44 43.16
N SER A 160 9.91 18.71 43.00
CA SER A 160 10.79 18.35 44.12
C SER A 160 11.38 19.57 44.83
N GLN A 161 11.74 20.63 44.08
CA GLN A 161 12.24 21.88 44.69
C GLN A 161 11.13 22.61 45.47
N ILE A 162 9.91 22.69 44.90
CA ILE A 162 8.76 23.29 45.58
C ILE A 162 8.44 22.53 46.88
N ASP A 163 8.43 21.20 46.83
CA ASP A 163 8.16 20.38 48.01
C ASP A 163 9.25 20.53 49.08
N ALA A 164 10.51 20.67 48.68
CA ALA A 164 11.62 20.96 49.59
C ALA A 164 11.46 22.34 50.27
N ILE A 165 11.13 23.38 49.50
CA ILE A 165 10.88 24.73 50.03
C ILE A 165 9.70 24.71 51.01
N LYS A 166 8.59 24.06 50.64
CA LYS A 166 7.41 23.93 51.50
C LYS A 166 7.72 23.20 52.81
N SER A 167 8.57 22.17 52.76
CA SER A 167 9.05 21.48 53.95
C SER A 167 9.90 22.41 54.84
N MET A 168 10.79 23.21 54.24
CA MET A 168 11.59 24.19 54.98
C MET A 168 10.71 25.23 55.67
N GLU A 169 9.72 25.81 54.98
CA GLU A 169 8.78 26.78 55.56
C GLU A 169 8.02 26.19 56.76
N LYS A 170 7.50 24.96 56.62
CA LYS A 170 6.79 24.30 57.72
C LYS A 170 7.68 24.09 58.95
N ASN A 171 8.93 23.68 58.74
CA ASN A 171 9.88 23.48 59.84
C ASN A 171 10.27 24.81 60.52
N LEU A 172 10.28 25.91 59.79
CA LEU A 172 10.57 27.25 60.32
C LEU A 172 9.43 27.74 61.23
N ILE A 173 8.18 27.63 60.77
CA ILE A 173 6.99 28.00 61.56
C ILE A 173 6.90 27.18 62.86
N LEU A 174 7.21 25.87 62.81
CA LEU A 174 7.18 25.00 63.98
C LEU A 174 8.25 25.32 65.03
N ARG A 175 9.30 26.09 64.69
CA ARG A 175 10.34 26.51 65.63
C ARG A 175 10.05 27.87 66.29
N GLU A 176 9.15 28.66 65.70
CA GLU A 176 8.75 29.98 66.21
C GLU A 176 7.52 29.94 67.14
N LEU A 177 6.89 28.75 67.27
CA LEU A 177 5.81 28.45 68.21
C LEU A 177 6.36 27.71 69.45
#